data_AF-A0AAU3QW65-F1
#
_entry.id   AF-A0AAU3QW65-F1
#
_cell.length_a   1.000
_cell.length_b   1.000
_cell.length_c   1.000
_cell.angle_alpha   90.00
_cell.angle_beta   90.00
_cell.angle_gamma   90.00
#
_symmetry.space_group_name_H-M   'P 1'
#
loop_
_entity.id
_entity.type
_entity.pdbx_description
1 polymer ?
#
loop_
_entity_poly.entity_id
_entity_poly.type
_entity_poly.pdbx_seq_one_letter_code
_entity_poly.pdbx_strand_id
1 'polypeptide(L)'
;MVLTAHGGRCAYCDERQSETLEHEAPLASGKGRDIWWNLVPACDRCNSWKQKKSAVERVLNMKLHHAHPKVGFCRNSLPLHVVKGVKDRIAEVKRGIRDAPRRTWFERHYGDKKTPRLRREKHEEVERCTEELERYSYPPWESRETRHSDQYCTRVLCCGHTQKNSTFTYVTLPKSDREDLKRMAYEKGMWIGDLIGTLLTPTLEEWRQSQHDDDGEDPQGGA
;
A
#
# COMPACT_ATOMS: atom_id res chain seq x y z
N MET A 1 3.30 7.48 -2.35
CA MET A 1 2.89 7.38 -0.92
C MET A 1 1.61 8.14 -0.57
N VAL A 2 1.56 9.49 -0.66
CA VAL A 2 0.40 10.27 -0.14
C VAL A 2 -0.86 10.09 -1.00
N LEU A 3 -0.72 10.10 -2.33
CA LEU A 3 -1.85 9.89 -3.24
C LEU A 3 -2.45 8.48 -3.14
N THR A 4 -1.69 7.49 -2.66
CA THR A 4 -2.19 6.14 -2.42
C THR A 4 -2.69 5.93 -0.98
N ALA A 5 -2.71 6.99 -0.15
CA ALA A 5 -3.34 6.93 1.16
C ALA A 5 -4.87 6.93 1.01
N HIS A 6 -5.59 6.49 2.04
CA HIS A 6 -7.06 6.41 2.02
C HIS A 6 -7.61 5.65 0.80
N GLY A 7 -6.94 4.55 0.43
CA GLY A 7 -7.32 3.73 -0.73
C GLY A 7 -7.32 4.48 -2.07
N GLY A 8 -6.46 5.50 -2.22
CA GLY A 8 -6.41 6.30 -3.44
C GLY A 8 -7.60 7.25 -3.62
N ARG A 9 -8.41 7.47 -2.58
CA ARG A 9 -9.58 8.34 -2.62
C ARG A 9 -9.30 9.70 -1.98
N CYS A 10 -10.10 10.68 -2.38
CA CYS A 10 -10.06 12.03 -1.83
C CYS A 10 -10.42 12.02 -0.34
N ALA A 11 -9.51 12.52 0.52
CA ALA A 11 -9.72 12.59 1.96
C ALA A 11 -10.92 13.48 2.36
N TYR A 12 -11.30 14.43 1.51
CA TYR A 12 -12.41 15.34 1.77
C TYR A 12 -13.77 14.73 1.44
N CYS A 13 -13.99 14.28 0.20
CA CYS A 13 -15.32 13.79 -0.19
C CYS A 13 -15.47 12.27 -0.11
N ASP A 14 -14.40 11.49 -0.09
CA ASP A 14 -14.40 10.01 -0.16
C ASP A 14 -15.08 9.40 -1.41
N GLU A 15 -15.73 10.22 -2.24
CA GLU A 15 -16.45 9.80 -3.45
C GLU A 15 -15.59 9.68 -4.71
N ARG A 16 -14.45 10.38 -4.76
CA ARG A 16 -13.64 10.52 -5.98
C ARG A 16 -12.21 10.05 -5.75
N GLN A 17 -11.57 9.56 -6.80
CA GLN A 17 -10.14 9.28 -6.79
C GLN A 17 -9.36 10.55 -6.46
N SER A 18 -8.23 10.39 -5.78
CA SER A 18 -7.32 11.47 -5.52
C SER A 18 -6.51 11.81 -6.77
N GLU A 19 -6.45 13.08 -7.10
CA GLU A 19 -5.81 13.59 -8.32
C GLU A 19 -4.69 14.58 -7.98
N THR A 20 -4.63 15.09 -6.76
CA THR A 20 -3.64 16.07 -6.33
C THR A 20 -3.30 15.94 -4.86
N LEU A 21 -2.10 16.42 -4.52
CA LEU A 21 -1.65 16.62 -3.16
C LEU A 21 -2.16 17.98 -2.70
N GLU A 22 -2.75 18.01 -1.51
CA GLU A 22 -3.24 19.26 -0.91
C GLU A 22 -2.67 19.44 0.50
N HIS A 23 -2.26 20.66 0.83
CA HIS A 23 -1.85 21.00 2.19
C HIS A 23 -3.09 21.14 3.08
N GLU A 24 -3.17 20.31 4.12
CA GLU A 24 -4.30 20.35 5.06
C GLU A 24 -4.34 21.71 5.79
N ALA A 25 -3.20 22.12 6.35
CA ALA A 25 -2.98 23.48 6.84
C ALA A 25 -2.45 24.37 5.70
N PRO A 26 -3.14 25.46 5.32
CA PRO A 26 -2.71 26.35 4.23
C PRO A 26 -1.34 26.98 4.53
N LEU A 27 -0.44 27.01 3.54
CA LEU A 27 0.88 27.64 3.68
C LEU A 27 0.78 29.13 4.07
N ALA A 28 -0.19 29.84 3.48
CA ALA A 28 -0.43 31.26 3.74
C ALA A 28 -0.91 31.58 5.18
N SER A 29 -1.28 30.58 5.98
CA SER A 29 -1.76 30.78 7.35
C SER A 29 -0.65 30.91 8.40
N GLY A 30 0.62 30.78 7.99
CA GLY A 30 1.79 30.74 8.90
C GLY A 30 1.90 29.45 9.73
N LYS A 31 0.82 28.67 9.86
CA LYS A 31 0.78 27.36 10.53
C LYS A 31 1.07 26.20 9.57
N GLY A 32 0.78 26.38 8.29
CA GLY A 32 1.06 25.40 7.24
C GLY A 32 2.53 25.39 6.85
N ARG A 33 3.06 24.21 6.56
CA ARG A 33 4.42 24.00 6.05
C ARG A 33 4.38 23.07 4.85
N ASP A 34 5.30 23.26 3.91
CA ASP A 34 5.46 22.37 2.75
C ASP A 34 6.28 21.15 3.13
N ILE A 35 5.63 20.22 3.83
CA ILE A 35 6.21 19.00 4.37
C ILE A 35 5.22 17.87 4.18
N TRP A 36 5.73 16.66 3.91
CA TRP A 36 4.90 15.53 3.49
C TRP A 36 3.80 15.16 4.50
N TRP A 37 4.02 15.38 5.81
CA TRP A 37 3.01 15.10 6.84
C TRP A 37 1.91 16.16 6.98
N ASN A 38 1.99 17.25 6.21
CA ASN A 38 0.93 18.22 6.02
C ASN A 38 0.13 17.98 4.72
N LEU A 39 0.50 16.98 3.92
CA LEU A 39 -0.17 16.67 2.67
C LEU A 39 -1.27 15.61 2.87
N VAL A 40 -2.36 15.77 2.13
CA VAL A 40 -3.46 14.80 2.05
C VAL A 40 -3.86 14.55 0.57
N PRO A 41 -4.37 13.35 0.22
CA PRO A 41 -4.89 13.09 -1.11
C PRO A 41 -6.22 13.82 -1.33
N ALA A 42 -6.38 14.51 -2.46
CA ALA A 42 -7.58 15.26 -2.81
C ALA A 42 -7.95 15.11 -4.29
N CYS A 43 -9.24 15.19 -4.62
CA CYS A 43 -9.71 15.38 -5.99
C CYS A 43 -9.72 16.87 -6.38
N ASP A 44 -9.71 17.18 -7.67
CA ASP A 44 -9.66 18.57 -8.17
C ASP A 44 -10.86 19.40 -7.73
N ARG A 45 -12.04 18.77 -7.66
CA ARG A 45 -13.27 19.41 -7.15
C ARG A 45 -13.08 19.87 -5.72
N CYS A 46 -12.57 19.01 -4.85
CA CYS A 46 -12.38 19.38 -3.46
C CYS A 46 -11.22 20.36 -3.31
N ASN A 47 -10.13 20.17 -4.05
CA ASN A 47 -8.98 21.06 -4.00
C ASN A 47 -9.37 22.50 -4.37
N SER A 48 -10.04 22.69 -5.52
CA SER A 48 -10.50 24.00 -6.00
C SER A 48 -11.47 24.69 -5.02
N TRP A 49 -12.36 23.93 -4.37
CA TRP A 49 -13.30 24.47 -3.38
C TRP A 49 -12.65 24.88 -2.05
N LYS A 50 -11.48 24.33 -1.69
CA LYS A 50 -10.83 24.60 -0.39
C LYS A 50 -10.25 26.01 -0.35
N GLN A 51 -9.67 26.46 -1.47
CA GLN A 51 -8.96 27.74 -1.56
C GLN A 51 -7.96 27.90 -0.40
N LYS A 52 -7.95 29.06 0.28
CA LYS A 52 -7.04 29.37 1.41
C LYS A 52 -7.52 28.87 2.78
N LYS A 53 -8.57 28.06 2.85
CA LYS A 53 -9.15 27.58 4.12
C LYS A 53 -8.48 26.27 4.57
N SER A 54 -8.34 26.09 5.87
CA SER A 54 -8.00 24.79 6.47
C SER A 54 -9.16 23.80 6.34
N ALA A 55 -8.88 22.51 6.51
CA ALA A 55 -9.94 21.49 6.52
C ALA A 55 -10.97 21.75 7.63
N VAL A 56 -10.52 22.18 8.81
CA VAL A 56 -11.40 22.48 9.96
C VAL A 56 -12.33 23.65 9.66
N GLU A 57 -11.81 24.75 9.14
CA GLU A 57 -12.61 25.93 8.76
C GLU A 57 -13.62 25.57 7.67
N ARG A 58 -13.23 24.72 6.72
CA ARG A 58 -14.13 24.25 5.67
C ARG A 58 -15.27 23.41 6.23
N VAL A 59 -14.97 22.46 7.12
CA VAL A 59 -15.99 21.63 7.79
C VAL A 59 -16.95 22.51 8.59
N LEU A 60 -16.43 23.52 9.31
CA LEU A 60 -17.26 24.47 10.06
C LEU A 60 -18.18 25.27 9.13
N ASN A 61 -17.64 25.86 8.06
CA ASN A 61 -18.42 26.63 7.10
C ASN A 61 -19.51 25.78 6.42
N MET A 62 -19.21 24.51 6.09
CA MET A 62 -20.20 23.60 5.53
C MET A 62 -21.31 23.26 6.53
N LYS A 63 -20.96 23.02 7.81
CA LYS A 63 -21.96 22.81 8.88
C LYS A 63 -22.85 24.04 9.07
N LEU A 64 -22.26 25.23 9.09
CA LEU A 64 -23.00 26.49 9.18
C LEU A 64 -23.89 26.73 7.96
N HIS A 65 -23.41 26.39 6.76
CA HIS A 65 -24.23 26.46 5.55
C HIS A 65 -25.44 25.52 5.61
N HIS A 66 -25.27 24.30 6.13
CA HIS A 66 -26.39 23.36 6.34
C HIS A 66 -27.39 23.85 7.39
N ALA A 67 -26.92 24.49 8.47
CA ALA A 67 -27.80 25.07 9.50
C ALA A 67 -28.49 26.35 9.04
N HIS A 68 -27.83 27.15 8.18
CA HIS A 68 -28.25 28.48 7.78
C HIS A 68 -28.00 28.72 6.28
N PRO A 69 -28.75 28.05 5.38
CA PRO A 69 -28.46 28.04 3.95
C PRO A 69 -28.55 29.43 3.29
N LYS A 70 -29.43 30.30 3.80
CA LYS A 70 -29.66 31.65 3.27
C LYS A 70 -28.50 32.64 3.53
N VAL A 71 -27.56 32.30 4.41
CA VAL A 71 -26.46 33.20 4.83
C VAL A 71 -25.23 33.09 3.91
N GLY A 72 -25.12 32.01 3.13
CA GLY A 72 -24.07 31.91 2.10
C GLY A 72 -22.65 31.58 2.61
N PHE A 73 -22.52 30.86 3.73
CA PHE A 73 -21.21 30.45 4.30
C PHE A 73 -20.32 29.64 3.33
N CYS A 74 -20.94 28.89 2.43
CA CYS A 74 -20.27 28.11 1.38
C CYS A 74 -21.06 28.21 0.07
N ARG A 75 -20.35 28.37 -1.05
CA ARG A 75 -20.94 28.26 -2.40
C ARG A 75 -21.17 26.80 -2.82
N ASN A 76 -20.27 25.92 -2.39
CA ASN A 76 -20.33 24.49 -2.65
C ASN A 76 -20.27 23.74 -1.32
N SER A 77 -21.21 22.84 -1.08
CA SER A 77 -21.28 22.03 0.13
C SER A 77 -21.28 20.55 -0.21
N LEU A 78 -20.60 19.75 0.63
CA LEU A 78 -20.72 18.30 0.60
C LEU A 78 -21.94 17.90 1.45
N PRO A 79 -22.53 16.71 1.22
CA PRO A 79 -23.58 16.19 2.08
C PRO A 79 -23.13 16.17 3.56
N LEU A 80 -24.03 16.48 4.49
CA LEU A 80 -23.67 16.66 5.90
C LEU A 80 -23.02 15.40 6.52
N HIS A 81 -23.45 14.20 6.11
CA HIS A 81 -22.84 12.94 6.56
C HIS A 81 -21.38 12.81 6.09
N VAL A 82 -21.08 13.21 4.85
CA VAL A 82 -19.70 13.27 4.32
C VAL A 82 -18.87 14.27 5.12
N VAL A 83 -19.42 15.47 5.37
CA VAL A 83 -18.74 16.56 6.11
C VAL A 83 -18.37 16.13 7.53
N LYS A 84 -19.23 15.37 8.21
CA LYS A 84 -18.97 14.88 9.58
C LYS A 84 -17.72 13.99 9.63
N GLY A 85 -17.51 13.12 8.64
CA GLY A 85 -16.35 12.20 8.60
C GLY A 85 -15.04 12.78 8.08
N VAL A 86 -15.01 14.04 7.60
CA VAL A 86 -13.79 14.64 7.01
C VAL A 86 -12.62 14.65 7.98
N LYS A 87 -12.87 15.02 9.25
CA LYS A 87 -11.81 15.13 10.26
C LYS A 87 -11.15 13.78 10.53
N ASP A 88 -11.97 12.74 10.65
CA ASP A 88 -11.51 11.39 10.97
C ASP A 88 -10.69 10.81 9.82
N ARG A 89 -11.18 10.96 8.58
CA ARG A 89 -10.43 10.57 7.36
C ARG A 89 -9.09 11.28 7.25
N ILE A 90 -9.04 12.58 7.50
CA ILE A 90 -7.77 13.33 7.49
C ILE A 90 -6.82 12.84 8.57
N ALA A 91 -7.32 12.56 9.78
CA ALA A 91 -6.51 12.01 10.85
C ALA A 91 -5.98 10.62 10.50
N GLU A 92 -6.79 9.77 9.88
CA GLU A 92 -6.41 8.44 9.39
C GLU A 92 -5.34 8.52 8.31
N VAL A 93 -5.52 9.37 7.29
CA VAL A 93 -4.50 9.66 6.28
C VAL A 93 -3.20 10.08 6.94
N LYS A 94 -3.25 11.03 7.89
CA LYS A 94 -2.07 11.54 8.58
C LYS A 94 -1.37 10.45 9.40
N ARG A 95 -2.10 9.52 10.02
CA ARG A 95 -1.52 8.35 10.68
C ARG A 95 -0.84 7.45 9.66
N GLY A 96 -1.54 7.09 8.58
CA GLY A 96 -1.02 6.22 7.53
C GLY A 96 0.24 6.76 6.88
N ILE A 97 0.30 8.05 6.50
CA ILE A 97 1.51 8.63 5.90
C ILE A 97 2.69 8.72 6.88
N ARG A 98 2.43 8.77 8.19
CA ARG A 98 3.48 8.83 9.22
C ARG A 98 4.00 7.45 9.62
N ASP A 99 3.23 6.41 9.32
CA ASP A 99 3.61 5.02 9.59
C ASP A 99 5.00 4.72 9.03
N ALA A 100 5.93 4.37 9.92
CA ALA A 100 7.33 4.19 9.55
C ALA A 100 7.53 3.02 8.57
N PRO A 101 6.97 1.81 8.81
CA PRO A 101 6.95 0.73 7.84
C PRO A 101 6.48 1.15 6.45
N ARG A 102 5.35 1.85 6.35
CA ARG A 102 4.84 2.35 5.06
C ARG A 102 5.85 3.28 4.39
N ARG A 103 6.38 4.28 5.11
CA ARG A 103 7.34 5.24 4.56
C ARG A 103 8.57 4.53 4.01
N THR A 104 9.15 3.66 4.82
CA THR A 104 10.33 2.88 4.44
C THR A 104 10.07 2.00 3.22
N TRP A 105 8.88 1.40 3.10
CA TRP A 105 8.51 0.65 1.91
C TRP A 105 8.48 1.55 0.65
N PHE A 106 7.82 2.70 0.72
CA PHE A 106 7.80 3.63 -0.42
C PHE A 106 9.17 4.18 -0.78
N GLU A 107 10.01 4.48 0.22
CA GLU A 107 11.38 4.95 0.01
C GLU A 107 12.23 3.89 -0.69
N ARG A 108 12.17 2.63 -0.26
CA ARG A 108 12.96 1.54 -0.88
C ARG A 108 12.47 1.16 -2.29
N HIS A 109 11.19 1.38 -2.61
CA HIS A 109 10.62 1.03 -3.93
C HIS A 109 10.63 2.19 -4.93
N TYR A 110 10.52 3.43 -4.45
CA TYR A 110 10.34 4.61 -5.29
C TYR A 110 11.26 5.77 -4.92
N GLY A 111 12.12 5.67 -3.89
CA GLY A 111 12.99 6.76 -3.43
C GLY A 111 14.03 7.18 -4.47
N ASP A 112 14.52 6.24 -5.27
CA ASP A 112 15.46 6.51 -6.37
C ASP A 112 14.76 7.00 -7.66
N LYS A 113 13.42 7.02 -7.70
CA LYS A 113 12.68 7.48 -8.87
C LYS A 113 12.72 9.00 -8.91
N LYS A 114 13.06 9.54 -10.09
CA LYS A 114 12.98 10.98 -10.33
C LYS A 114 11.55 11.47 -10.15
N THR A 115 11.36 12.53 -9.36
CA THR A 115 10.06 13.18 -9.21
C THR A 115 9.51 13.63 -10.57
N PRO A 116 8.33 13.13 -11.00
CA PRO A 116 7.76 13.52 -12.29
C PRO A 116 7.43 15.01 -12.32
N ARG A 117 7.64 15.65 -13.47
CA ARG A 117 7.46 17.10 -13.63
C ARG A 117 6.04 17.42 -14.02
N LEU A 118 5.49 16.66 -14.97
CA LEU A 118 4.16 16.88 -15.49
C LEU A 118 3.13 16.17 -14.60
N ARG A 119 1.94 16.77 -14.53
CA ARG A 119 0.83 16.17 -13.77
C ARG A 119 0.46 14.78 -14.28
N ARG A 120 0.43 14.60 -15.62
CA ARG A 120 0.14 13.31 -16.25
C ARG A 120 1.13 12.23 -15.82
N GLU A 121 2.44 12.54 -15.85
CA GLU A 121 3.48 11.61 -15.41
C GLU A 121 3.32 11.23 -13.93
N LYS A 122 2.93 12.19 -13.07
CA LYS A 122 2.63 11.88 -11.65
C LYS A 122 1.47 10.90 -11.52
N HIS A 123 0.44 11.04 -12.35
CA HIS A 123 -0.71 10.13 -12.36
C HIS A 123 -0.33 8.75 -12.88
N GLU A 124 0.45 8.68 -13.96
CA GLU A 124 0.98 7.41 -14.50
C GLU A 124 1.81 6.64 -13.43
N GLU A 125 2.65 7.33 -12.66
CA GLU A 125 3.40 6.70 -11.57
C GLU A 125 2.52 6.29 -10.38
N VAL A 126 1.47 7.06 -10.07
CA VAL A 126 0.50 6.70 -9.02
C VAL A 126 -0.33 5.49 -9.43
N GLU A 127 -0.75 5.42 -10.69
CA GLU A 127 -1.49 4.30 -11.26
C GLU A 127 -0.64 3.03 -11.21
N ARG A 128 0.59 3.07 -11.73
CA ARG A 128 1.54 1.95 -11.63
C ARG A 128 1.74 1.49 -10.18
N CYS A 129 1.87 2.43 -9.26
CA CYS A 129 2.00 2.12 -7.84
C CYS A 129 0.73 1.49 -7.26
N THR A 130 -0.45 1.95 -7.69
CA THR A 130 -1.74 1.40 -7.26
C THR A 130 -1.90 -0.03 -7.78
N GLU A 131 -1.62 -0.28 -9.05
CA GLU A 131 -1.61 -1.62 -9.64
C GLU A 131 -0.62 -2.56 -8.96
N GLU A 132 0.55 -2.05 -8.53
CA GLU A 132 1.50 -2.83 -7.74
C GLU A 132 0.94 -3.17 -6.35
N LEU A 133 0.31 -2.20 -5.69
CA LEU A 133 -0.30 -2.41 -4.37
C LEU A 133 -1.47 -3.39 -4.40
N GLU A 134 -2.27 -3.36 -5.46
CA GLU A 134 -3.41 -4.27 -5.67
C GLU A 134 -2.99 -5.73 -5.86
N ARG A 135 -1.72 -6.00 -6.22
CA ARG A 135 -1.20 -7.36 -6.30
C ARG A 135 -0.96 -7.99 -4.93
N TYR A 136 -0.90 -7.18 -3.88
CA TYR A 136 -0.69 -7.66 -2.52
C TYR A 136 -2.02 -7.92 -1.82
N SER A 137 -2.09 -9.04 -1.12
CA SER A 137 -3.23 -9.47 -0.32
C SER A 137 -3.58 -8.50 0.82
N TYR A 138 -2.56 -7.84 1.35
CA TYR A 138 -2.63 -6.83 2.40
C TYR A 138 -1.47 -5.87 2.21
N PRO A 139 -1.47 -4.70 2.86
CA PRO A 139 -0.44 -3.71 2.64
C PRO A 139 0.98 -4.26 2.87
N PRO A 140 1.90 -4.14 1.91
CA PRO A 140 3.19 -4.84 1.97
C PRO A 140 4.07 -4.41 3.15
N TRP A 141 3.85 -3.20 3.69
CA TRP A 141 4.53 -2.71 4.89
C TRP A 141 4.03 -3.33 6.21
N GLU A 142 2.94 -4.10 6.20
CA GLU A 142 2.49 -4.87 7.37
C GLU A 142 3.19 -6.24 7.45
N SER A 143 3.73 -6.73 6.32
CA SER A 143 4.50 -7.99 6.28
C SER A 143 5.79 -7.84 7.09
N ARG A 144 6.16 -8.86 7.88
CA ARG A 144 7.42 -8.91 8.65
C ARG A 144 8.65 -8.59 7.78
N GLU A 145 9.57 -7.78 8.30
CA GLU A 145 10.95 -7.66 7.77
C GLU A 145 11.80 -8.82 8.27
N THR A 146 12.50 -9.49 7.36
CA THR A 146 13.36 -10.63 7.70
C THR A 146 14.71 -10.21 8.28
N ARG A 147 15.21 -9.06 7.84
CA ARG A 147 16.42 -8.40 8.34
C ARG A 147 16.33 -6.91 8.07
N HIS A 148 17.04 -6.10 8.86
CA HIS A 148 17.17 -4.67 8.58
C HIS A 148 18.04 -4.45 7.33
N SER A 149 17.63 -3.52 6.47
CA SER A 149 18.43 -3.05 5.32
C SER A 149 18.08 -1.60 5.00
N ASP A 150 19.09 -0.75 4.81
CA ASP A 150 18.85 0.64 4.43
C ASP A 150 18.64 0.80 2.92
N GLN A 151 19.05 -0.18 2.13
CA GLN A 151 19.13 -0.06 0.67
C GLN A 151 17.99 -0.75 -0.08
N TYR A 152 17.39 -1.79 0.49
CA TYR A 152 16.39 -2.58 -0.22
C TYR A 152 15.35 -3.16 0.73
N CYS A 153 14.19 -3.49 0.18
CA CYS A 153 13.10 -4.10 0.94
C CYS A 153 13.43 -5.57 1.26
N THR A 154 13.20 -5.96 2.51
CA THR A 154 13.46 -7.32 3.04
C THR A 154 12.17 -7.94 3.59
N ARG A 155 11.02 -7.36 3.26
CA ARG A 155 9.71 -7.85 3.71
C ARG A 155 9.34 -9.12 2.97
N VAL A 156 8.88 -10.12 3.72
CA VAL A 156 8.57 -11.46 3.19
C VAL A 156 7.61 -11.40 2.00
N LEU A 157 6.51 -10.66 2.13
CA LEU A 157 5.48 -10.57 1.09
C LEU A 157 5.99 -9.95 -0.22
N CYS A 158 6.96 -9.04 -0.14
CA CYS A 158 7.39 -8.21 -1.27
C CYS A 158 8.71 -8.71 -1.89
N CYS A 159 9.68 -9.05 -1.03
CA CYS A 159 11.03 -9.42 -1.41
C CYS A 159 11.48 -10.68 -0.67
N GLY A 160 10.60 -11.68 -0.55
CA GLY A 160 10.90 -12.96 0.12
C GLY A 160 12.15 -13.67 -0.39
N HIS A 161 12.51 -13.46 -1.66
CA HIS A 161 13.75 -13.95 -2.27
C HIS A 161 15.05 -13.37 -1.68
N THR A 162 14.98 -12.33 -0.83
CA THR A 162 16.14 -11.74 -0.16
C THR A 162 16.55 -12.47 1.13
N GLN A 163 15.86 -13.56 1.46
CA GLN A 163 16.17 -14.39 2.63
C GLN A 163 17.52 -15.09 2.46
N LYS A 164 18.30 -15.21 3.55
CA LYS A 164 19.70 -15.69 3.52
C LYS A 164 19.86 -17.07 2.87
N ASN A 165 18.85 -17.92 2.97
CA ASN A 165 18.87 -19.30 2.47
C ASN A 165 17.84 -19.53 1.34
N SER A 166 17.25 -18.47 0.77
CA SER A 166 16.34 -18.62 -0.36
C SER A 166 17.10 -18.63 -1.67
N THR A 167 16.82 -19.62 -2.52
CA THR A 167 17.27 -19.67 -3.92
C THR A 167 16.08 -19.41 -4.83
N PHE A 168 16.30 -18.69 -5.93
CA PHE A 168 15.27 -18.53 -6.95
C PHE A 168 15.01 -19.86 -7.65
N THR A 169 13.76 -20.30 -7.64
CA THR A 169 13.29 -21.45 -8.40
C THR A 169 12.04 -21.05 -9.16
N TYR A 170 11.99 -21.39 -10.45
CA TYR A 170 10.84 -21.18 -11.29
C TYR A 170 10.00 -22.45 -11.32
N VAL A 171 8.71 -22.32 -11.03
CA VAL A 171 7.75 -23.41 -11.20
C VAL A 171 6.87 -23.07 -12.39
N THR A 172 6.81 -23.96 -13.38
CA THR A 172 5.95 -23.81 -14.54
C THR A 172 4.58 -24.38 -14.21
N LEU A 173 3.54 -23.55 -14.26
CA LEU A 173 2.16 -23.93 -13.98
C LEU A 173 1.23 -23.46 -15.10
N PRO A 174 0.13 -24.18 -15.38
CA PRO A 174 -1.00 -23.63 -16.11
C PRO A 174 -1.48 -22.31 -15.48
N LYS A 175 -2.04 -21.43 -16.31
CA LYS A 175 -2.50 -20.10 -15.84
C LYS A 175 -3.57 -20.22 -14.75
N SER A 176 -4.49 -21.17 -14.87
CA SER A 176 -5.53 -21.46 -13.86
C SER A 176 -4.89 -21.74 -12.49
N ASP A 177 -3.95 -22.68 -12.46
CA ASP A 177 -3.34 -23.20 -11.24
C ASP A 177 -2.49 -22.12 -10.56
N ARG A 178 -1.84 -21.26 -11.36
CA ARG A 178 -1.13 -20.09 -10.83
C ARG A 178 -2.07 -19.12 -10.10
N GLU A 179 -3.27 -18.87 -10.62
CA GLU A 179 -4.24 -18.00 -9.95
C GLU A 179 -4.83 -18.65 -8.69
N ASP A 180 -5.07 -19.96 -8.71
CA ASP A 180 -5.52 -20.68 -7.52
C ASP A 180 -4.44 -20.74 -6.44
N LEU A 181 -3.18 -20.89 -6.82
CA LEU A 181 -2.05 -20.83 -5.90
C LEU A 181 -1.91 -19.45 -5.25
N LYS A 182 -2.13 -18.36 -6.00
CA LYS A 182 -2.18 -16.99 -5.42
C LYS A 182 -3.33 -16.84 -4.44
N ARG A 183 -4.51 -17.36 -4.76
CA ARG A 183 -5.69 -17.32 -3.88
C ARG A 183 -5.44 -18.11 -2.59
N MET A 184 -4.82 -19.28 -2.68
CA MET A 184 -4.45 -20.09 -1.53
C MET A 184 -3.39 -19.38 -0.66
N ALA A 185 -2.38 -18.75 -1.29
CA ALA A 185 -1.37 -17.97 -0.57
C ALA A 185 -2.01 -16.78 0.16
N TYR A 186 -2.98 -16.13 -0.49
CA TYR A 186 -3.80 -15.08 0.10
C TYR A 186 -4.56 -15.59 1.33
N GLU A 187 -5.32 -16.68 1.22
CA GLU A 187 -6.11 -17.23 2.32
C GLU A 187 -5.26 -17.64 3.52
N LYS A 188 -4.00 -18.03 3.27
CA LYS A 188 -3.03 -18.41 4.30
C LYS A 188 -2.14 -17.26 4.78
N GLY A 189 -2.25 -16.07 4.18
CA GLY A 189 -1.41 -14.91 4.53
C GLY A 189 0.08 -15.07 4.20
N MET A 190 0.41 -15.90 3.20
CA MET A 190 1.79 -16.28 2.84
C MET A 190 2.25 -15.60 1.54
N TRP A 191 3.55 -15.43 1.37
CA TRP A 191 4.11 -15.15 0.04
C TRP A 191 3.98 -16.42 -0.83
N ILE A 192 3.74 -16.25 -2.14
CA ILE A 192 3.45 -17.39 -3.03
C ILE A 192 4.55 -18.45 -3.02
N GLY A 193 5.83 -18.06 -2.99
CA GLY A 193 6.91 -19.03 -2.92
C GLY A 193 7.12 -19.64 -1.52
N ASP A 194 6.66 -18.99 -0.44
CA ASP A 194 6.63 -19.62 0.89
C ASP A 194 5.54 -20.70 0.93
N LEU A 195 4.40 -20.44 0.30
CA LEU A 195 3.35 -21.45 0.12
C LEU A 195 3.89 -22.62 -0.71
N ILE A 196 4.52 -22.35 -1.86
CA ILE A 196 5.16 -23.39 -2.68
C ILE A 196 6.15 -24.19 -1.84
N GLY A 197 7.01 -23.51 -1.06
CA GLY A 197 7.94 -24.16 -0.14
C GLY A 197 7.23 -25.09 0.83
N THR A 198 6.15 -24.62 1.47
CA THR A 198 5.36 -25.41 2.42
C THR A 198 4.70 -26.64 1.77
N LEU A 199 4.29 -26.53 0.50
CA LEU A 199 3.73 -27.63 -0.27
C LEU A 199 4.80 -28.63 -0.72
N LEU A 200 6.00 -28.16 -1.07
CA LEU A 200 7.10 -28.99 -1.57
C LEU A 200 7.93 -29.63 -0.45
N THR A 201 8.03 -29.03 0.73
CA THR A 201 8.89 -29.51 1.83
C THR A 201 8.59 -30.97 2.21
N PRO A 202 7.33 -31.39 2.43
CA PRO A 202 7.03 -32.79 2.76
C PRO A 202 7.48 -33.75 1.65
N THR A 203 7.19 -33.42 0.39
CA THR A 203 7.59 -34.23 -0.77
C THR A 203 9.11 -34.34 -0.92
N LEU A 204 9.85 -33.27 -0.64
CA LEU A 204 11.31 -33.29 -0.65
C LEU A 204 11.89 -34.13 0.50
N GLU A 205 11.24 -34.15 1.66
CA GLU A 205 11.63 -34.98 2.80
C GLU A 205 11.40 -36.47 2.52
N GLU A 206 10.22 -36.82 1.99
CA GLU A 206 9.91 -38.19 1.54
C GLU A 206 10.92 -38.67 0.47
N TRP A 207 11.22 -37.84 -0.51
CA TRP A 207 12.21 -38.18 -1.53
C TRP A 207 13.60 -38.44 -0.92
N ARG A 208 14.09 -37.58 -0.02
CA ARG A 208 15.39 -37.78 0.64
C ARG A 208 15.45 -39.07 1.45
N GLN A 209 14.35 -39.44 2.13
CA GLN A 209 14.27 -40.70 2.88
C GLN A 209 14.38 -41.90 1.93
N SER A 210 13.66 -41.88 0.81
CA SER A 210 13.72 -42.96 -0.19
C SER A 210 15.10 -43.18 -0.80
N GLN A 211 15.96 -42.16 -0.84
CA GLN A 211 17.33 -42.28 -1.34
C GLN A 211 18.28 -42.88 -0.29
N HIS A 212 18.01 -42.69 0.99
CA HIS A 212 18.83 -43.25 2.08
C HIS A 212 18.57 -44.75 2.31
N ASP A 213 17.36 -45.22 2.01
CA ASP A 213 17.00 -46.64 2.15
C ASP A 213 17.59 -47.52 1.03
N ASP A 214 17.92 -46.95 -0.13
CA ASP A 214 18.51 -47.66 -1.29
C ASP A 214 20.04 -47.88 -1.16
N ASP A 215 20.74 -47.04 -0.38
CA ASP A 215 22.19 -47.15 -0.15
C ASP A 215 22.57 -48.22 0.93
N GLY A 216 21.57 -48.92 1.49
CA GLY A 216 21.73 -49.88 2.60
C GLY A 216 21.77 -51.37 2.21
N GLU A 217 21.44 -51.74 0.96
CA GLU A 217 21.56 -53.13 0.47
C GLU A 217 22.95 -53.38 -0.12
N ASP A 218 23.94 -53.57 0.76
CA ASP A 218 25.22 -54.20 0.38
C ASP A 218 24.92 -55.67 0.03
N PRO A 219 25.17 -56.14 -1.21
CA PRO A 219 24.91 -57.53 -1.59
C PRO A 219 26.03 -58.42 -1.04
N GLN A 220 26.05 -58.60 0.28
CA GLN A 220 26.84 -59.64 0.91
C GLN A 220 26.06 -60.96 0.88
N GLY A 221 26.56 -61.89 0.06
CA GLY A 221 26.39 -63.31 0.34
C GLY A 221 25.86 -64.14 -0.83
N GLY A 222 26.76 -64.45 -1.76
CA GLY A 222 26.57 -65.55 -2.72
C GLY A 222 27.92 -66.10 -3.12
N ALA A 223 28.56 -66.83 -2.19
CA ALA A 223 29.72 -67.68 -2.46
C ALA A 223 29.31 -68.95 -3.20
#